data_AF-A0A497DP31-F1
#
_entry.id   AF-A0A497DP31-F1
#
_cell.length_a   1.000
_cell.length_b   1.000
_cell.length_c   1.000
_cell.angle_alpha   90.00
_cell.angle_beta   90.00
_cell.angle_gamma   90.00
#
_symmetry.space_group_name_H-M   'P 1'
#
loop_
_entity.id
_entity.type
_entity.pdbx_description
1 polymer ?
#
loop_
_entity_poly.entity_id
_entity_poly.type
_entity_poly.pdbx_seq_one_letter_code
_entity_poly.pdbx_strand_id
1 'polypeptide(L)'
;MKKAMNQQLRLYVIGLLTTTLVLFTGCNTTQKKQDIGIPEIADIAPREDVVTDLSGYPVPTSYDITKYIYQAGAPYILSLSNGPEKAGEYITQRDKVLNLGVYAADLCYATTYMMKQGTMNYLEASKILIEDLGISTTFNITYAERIEQNIDDRDSLIAVVTESFDDTWNYLVENQQDVLARLVVCGSWIEGVYITTNVALKAIDNTAFLEALAKQKKSLNELVGLLEAVKDVPEVSDLYKGLSDIQEFYVGVGEIMTNEQLKILEGKIGALRNSIV
;
A
#
# COMPACT_ATOMS: atom_id res chain seq x y z
N MET A 1 5.08 -21.22 -72.46
CA MET A 1 5.96 -20.88 -71.31
C MET A 1 5.30 -20.92 -69.92
N LYS A 2 3.97 -20.98 -69.75
CA LYS A 2 3.34 -21.14 -68.41
C LYS A 2 3.19 -22.59 -67.90
N LYS A 3 3.45 -23.61 -68.74
CA LYS A 3 3.38 -25.04 -68.34
C LYS A 3 4.69 -25.60 -67.75
N ALA A 4 5.83 -24.94 -67.97
CA ALA A 4 7.13 -25.38 -67.46
C ALA A 4 7.43 -24.92 -66.03
N MET A 5 6.74 -23.88 -65.54
CA MET A 5 7.01 -23.29 -64.22
C MET A 5 6.26 -24.00 -63.07
N ASN A 6 5.15 -24.70 -63.36
CA ASN A 6 4.38 -25.44 -62.36
C ASN A 6 4.81 -26.91 -62.19
N GLN A 7 5.75 -27.39 -63.00
CA GLN A 7 6.33 -28.73 -62.87
C GLN A 7 7.63 -28.71 -62.03
N GLN A 8 8.29 -27.55 -61.93
CA GLN A 8 9.46 -27.31 -61.06
C GLN A 8 9.05 -27.08 -59.59
N LEU A 9 7.82 -26.60 -59.32
CA LEU A 9 7.35 -26.30 -57.96
C LEU A 9 6.74 -27.52 -57.23
N ARG A 10 6.35 -28.58 -57.96
CA ARG A 10 5.79 -29.82 -57.37
C ARG A 10 6.83 -30.91 -57.08
N LEU A 11 8.09 -30.71 -57.49
CA LEU A 11 9.19 -31.65 -57.23
C LEU A 11 10.03 -31.31 -55.98
N TYR A 12 9.82 -30.16 -55.34
CA TYR A 12 10.52 -29.78 -54.09
C TYR A 12 9.82 -30.26 -52.80
N VAL A 13 8.62 -30.86 -52.91
CA VAL A 13 7.82 -31.28 -51.75
C VAL A 13 8.04 -32.76 -51.40
N ILE A 14 8.77 -33.52 -52.21
CA ILE A 14 8.96 -34.97 -51.97
C ILE A 14 10.42 -35.33 -52.26
N GLY A 15 11.24 -35.32 -51.20
CA GLY A 15 12.54 -35.98 -51.21
C GLY A 15 13.69 -35.13 -50.66
N LEU A 16 13.88 -35.15 -49.34
CA LEU A 16 15.02 -35.86 -48.75
C LEU A 16 14.90 -35.83 -47.21
N LEU A 17 14.36 -36.93 -46.67
CA LEU A 17 14.77 -37.42 -45.37
C LEU A 17 16.29 -37.67 -45.44
N THR A 18 17.07 -36.86 -44.75
CA THR A 18 18.43 -37.25 -44.35
C THR A 18 18.69 -36.84 -42.90
N THR A 19 18.60 -37.89 -42.09
CA THR A 19 19.20 -38.14 -40.79
C THR A 19 20.43 -37.27 -40.48
N THR A 20 20.32 -36.43 -39.45
CA THR A 20 21.49 -35.96 -38.69
C THR A 20 21.34 -36.43 -37.25
N LEU A 21 22.11 -37.47 -36.94
CA LEU A 21 22.34 -38.03 -35.63
C LEU A 21 23.16 -37.00 -34.82
N VAL A 22 22.52 -36.30 -33.88
CA VAL A 22 23.22 -35.53 -32.84
C VAL A 22 23.02 -36.24 -31.51
N LEU A 23 24.14 -36.72 -30.99
CA LEU A 23 24.30 -37.32 -29.68
C LEU A 23 23.91 -36.30 -28.59
N PHE A 24 22.75 -36.50 -27.96
CA PHE A 24 22.49 -35.92 -26.64
C PHE A 24 22.67 -37.02 -25.59
N THR A 25 23.77 -36.88 -24.88
CA THR A 25 24.07 -37.54 -23.62
C THR A 25 22.91 -37.36 -22.65
N GLY A 26 22.41 -38.47 -22.12
CA GLY A 26 21.41 -38.47 -21.07
C GLY A 26 21.95 -37.81 -19.80
N CYS A 27 21.13 -36.92 -19.23
CA CYS A 27 21.11 -36.69 -17.79
C CYS A 27 19.67 -36.94 -17.34
N ASN A 28 19.48 -38.12 -16.75
CA ASN A 28 18.24 -38.54 -16.12
C ASN A 28 18.09 -37.70 -14.85
N THR A 29 17.35 -36.59 -14.93
CA THR A 29 17.06 -35.77 -13.75
C THR A 29 15.60 -35.97 -13.38
N THR A 30 15.41 -36.88 -12.44
CA THR A 30 14.24 -37.00 -11.58
C THR A 30 13.66 -35.63 -11.29
N GLN A 31 12.36 -35.43 -11.59
CA GLN A 31 11.61 -34.28 -11.08
C GLN A 31 11.63 -34.32 -9.54
N LYS A 32 12.64 -33.69 -8.94
CA LYS A 32 12.49 -33.16 -7.60
C LYS A 32 11.55 -31.98 -7.73
N LYS A 33 10.39 -32.08 -7.10
CA LYS A 33 9.63 -30.91 -6.64
C LYS A 33 10.66 -29.96 -6.04
N GLN A 34 10.88 -28.85 -6.72
CA GLN A 34 11.61 -27.73 -6.15
C GLN A 34 10.67 -27.18 -5.09
N ASP A 35 10.96 -27.57 -3.85
CA ASP A 35 10.46 -26.90 -2.67
C ASP A 35 10.82 -25.43 -2.87
N ILE A 36 9.82 -24.59 -3.15
CA ILE A 36 10.00 -23.15 -3.15
C ILE A 36 10.18 -22.84 -1.68
N GLY A 37 11.44 -22.84 -1.25
CA GLY A 37 11.83 -22.43 0.08
C GLY A 37 11.23 -21.06 0.31
N ILE A 38 10.26 -21.00 1.21
CA ILE A 38 9.79 -19.77 1.84
C ILE A 38 11.08 -19.06 2.29
N PRO A 39 11.36 -17.82 1.85
CA PRO A 39 12.47 -17.07 2.40
C PRO A 39 12.24 -17.02 3.91
N GLU A 40 13.18 -17.60 4.65
CA GLU A 40 13.23 -17.53 6.11
C GLU A 40 13.11 -16.04 6.47
N ILE A 41 12.06 -15.72 7.24
CA ILE A 41 11.80 -14.38 7.76
C ILE A 41 13.11 -13.93 8.40
N ALA A 42 13.80 -12.96 7.79
CA ALA A 42 14.94 -12.35 8.41
C ALA A 42 14.42 -11.69 9.68
N ASP A 43 14.74 -12.32 10.81
CA ASP A 43 14.38 -11.90 12.14
C ASP A 43 15.04 -10.53 12.37
N ILE A 44 14.34 -9.44 12.04
CA ILE A 44 14.73 -8.09 12.42
C ILE A 44 14.42 -8.01 13.92
N ALA A 45 15.26 -8.66 14.72
CA ALA A 45 15.10 -8.72 16.16
C ALA A 45 15.10 -7.29 16.73
N PRO A 46 14.03 -6.84 17.39
CA PRO A 46 14.05 -5.60 18.15
C PRO A 46 15.10 -5.73 19.26
N ARG A 47 15.88 -4.68 19.50
CA ARG A 47 16.72 -4.61 20.71
C ARG A 47 15.79 -4.76 21.93
N GLU A 48 16.21 -5.58 22.90
CA GLU A 48 15.47 -6.05 24.09
C GLU A 48 14.86 -4.94 25.01
N ASP A 49 15.00 -3.67 24.63
CA ASP A 49 14.74 -2.51 25.48
C ASP A 49 13.53 -1.67 25.02
N VAL A 50 12.78 -2.08 24.00
CA VAL A 50 11.71 -1.26 23.39
C VAL A 50 10.34 -1.93 23.53
N VAL A 51 9.91 -2.16 24.76
CA VAL A 51 8.48 -2.37 25.05
C VAL A 51 7.86 -1.01 25.32
N THR A 52 7.67 -0.22 24.27
CA THR A 52 6.57 0.76 24.26
C THR A 52 5.28 -0.04 24.25
N ASP A 53 4.33 0.31 25.12
CA ASP A 53 3.00 -0.28 25.09
C ASP A 53 2.38 -0.06 23.69
N LEU A 54 2.34 -1.11 22.87
CA LEU A 54 1.75 -1.11 21.53
C LEU A 54 0.29 -1.59 21.57
N SER A 55 -0.36 -1.57 22.74
CA SER A 55 -1.77 -1.94 22.85
C SER A 55 -2.68 -0.92 22.14
N GLY A 56 -3.50 -1.42 21.21
CA GLY A 56 -4.39 -0.60 20.39
C GLY A 56 -3.69 0.07 19.20
N TYR A 57 -4.49 0.51 18.23
CA TYR A 57 -3.99 1.18 17.03
C TYR A 57 -3.41 2.57 17.40
N PRO A 58 -2.17 2.89 17.01
CA PRO A 58 -1.36 3.91 17.70
C PRO A 58 -1.61 5.36 17.23
N VAL A 59 -2.36 5.56 16.14
CA VAL A 59 -2.63 6.87 15.54
C VAL A 59 -4.07 6.92 15.04
N PRO A 60 -4.68 8.10 14.80
CA PRO A 60 -5.96 8.17 14.11
C PRO A 60 -5.92 7.43 12.78
N THR A 61 -6.97 6.69 12.49
CA THR A 61 -7.06 5.85 11.30
C THR A 61 -7.14 6.71 10.03
N SER A 62 -6.82 6.14 8.87
CA SER A 62 -7.05 6.82 7.59
C SER A 62 -8.51 7.25 7.40
N TYR A 63 -9.46 6.59 8.08
CA TYR A 63 -10.83 7.05 8.15
C TYR A 63 -10.96 8.38 8.91
N ASP A 64 -10.31 8.54 10.06
CA ASP A 64 -10.33 9.80 10.83
C ASP A 64 -9.77 10.97 10.01
N ILE A 65 -8.85 10.71 9.08
CA ILE A 65 -8.30 11.69 8.16
C ILE A 65 -9.30 12.00 7.02
N THR A 66 -9.89 10.96 6.41
CA THR A 66 -10.74 11.09 5.21
C THR A 66 -12.19 11.48 5.50
N LYS A 67 -12.70 11.23 6.71
CA LYS A 67 -14.06 11.64 7.14
C LYS A 67 -14.28 13.15 7.00
N TYR A 68 -13.27 13.95 7.32
CA TYR A 68 -13.35 15.42 7.19
C TYR A 68 -13.50 15.85 5.72
N ILE A 69 -12.91 15.11 4.78
CA ILE A 69 -13.03 15.36 3.35
C ILE A 69 -14.50 15.21 2.91
N TYR A 70 -15.13 14.12 3.35
CA TYR A 70 -16.52 13.85 3.06
C TYR A 70 -17.48 14.86 3.72
N GLN A 71 -17.25 15.18 4.99
CA GLN A 71 -18.08 16.15 5.73
C GLN A 71 -17.98 17.57 5.18
N ALA A 72 -16.83 17.94 4.61
CA ALA A 72 -16.63 19.22 3.93
C ALA A 72 -17.30 19.28 2.54
N GLY A 73 -17.88 18.18 2.06
CA GLY A 73 -18.63 18.14 0.80
C GLY A 73 -17.77 18.18 -0.46
N ALA A 74 -16.47 17.95 -0.37
CA ALA A 74 -15.62 17.89 -1.55
C ALA A 74 -15.92 16.64 -2.39
N PRO A 75 -15.82 16.73 -3.73
CA PRO A 75 -16.05 15.57 -4.60
C PRO A 75 -14.92 14.54 -4.49
N TYR A 76 -15.24 13.28 -4.78
CA TYR A 76 -14.25 12.22 -4.93
C TYR A 76 -13.34 12.49 -6.15
N ILE A 77 -12.03 12.32 -5.99
CA ILE A 77 -11.06 12.50 -7.07
C ILE A 77 -10.32 11.19 -7.30
N LEU A 78 -10.77 10.44 -8.31
CA LEU A 78 -10.25 9.10 -8.64
C LEU A 78 -8.73 9.06 -8.87
N SER A 79 -8.15 10.14 -9.40
CA SER A 79 -6.73 10.18 -9.77
C SER A 79 -5.77 10.42 -8.60
N LEU A 80 -6.26 10.56 -7.36
CA LEU A 80 -5.39 10.79 -6.20
C LEU A 80 -4.83 9.49 -5.63
N SER A 81 -5.66 8.46 -5.58
CA SER A 81 -5.30 7.16 -5.03
C SER A 81 -4.22 6.46 -5.84
N ASN A 82 -3.50 5.56 -5.17
CA ASN A 82 -2.48 4.74 -5.82
C ASN A 82 -3.12 3.78 -6.83
N GLY A 83 -2.43 3.47 -7.92
CA GLY A 83 -2.93 2.52 -8.93
C GLY A 83 -3.05 1.13 -8.32
N PRO A 84 -4.24 0.49 -8.29
CA PRO A 84 -4.39 -0.85 -7.70
C PRO A 84 -3.55 -1.91 -8.41
N GLU A 85 -3.27 -1.72 -9.71
CA GLU A 85 -2.41 -2.59 -10.51
C GLU A 85 -0.97 -2.69 -10.01
N LYS A 86 -0.47 -1.65 -9.30
CA LYS A 86 0.88 -1.64 -8.76
C LYS A 86 1.10 -2.61 -7.61
N ALA A 87 0.04 -3.13 -6.99
CA ALA A 87 0.15 -4.01 -5.82
C ALA A 87 1.05 -5.24 -6.08
N GLY A 88 1.01 -5.79 -7.30
CA GLY A 88 1.87 -6.90 -7.71
C GLY A 88 3.26 -6.51 -8.20
N GLU A 89 3.59 -5.21 -8.22
CA GLU A 89 4.87 -4.69 -8.73
C GLU A 89 5.87 -4.40 -7.59
N TYR A 90 5.42 -4.28 -6.35
CA TYR A 90 6.30 -4.04 -5.21
C TYR A 90 7.18 -5.27 -4.91
N ILE A 91 8.49 -5.06 -4.82
CA ILE A 91 9.46 -6.16 -4.70
C ILE A 91 9.89 -6.34 -3.25
N THR A 92 10.35 -5.26 -2.59
CA THR A 92 10.93 -5.36 -1.26
C THR A 92 9.84 -5.47 -0.19
N GLN A 93 10.17 -6.11 0.94
CA GLN A 93 9.24 -6.21 2.06
C GLN A 93 8.82 -4.83 2.57
N ARG A 94 9.77 -3.89 2.63
CA ARG A 94 9.53 -2.48 2.99
C ARG A 94 8.47 -1.84 2.09
N ASP A 95 8.62 -1.98 0.77
CA ASP A 95 7.68 -1.35 -0.18
C ASP A 95 6.29 -1.97 -0.05
N LYS A 96 6.22 -3.30 0.13
CA LYS A 96 4.94 -4.00 0.33
C LYS A 96 4.21 -3.55 1.59
N VAL A 97 4.89 -3.43 2.74
CA VAL A 97 4.22 -3.02 3.98
C VAL A 97 3.81 -1.55 3.96
N LEU A 98 4.62 -0.66 3.39
CA LEU A 98 4.23 0.74 3.21
C LEU A 98 3.01 0.85 2.30
N ASN A 99 3.00 0.13 1.20
CA ASN A 99 1.90 0.18 0.25
C ASN A 99 0.64 -0.55 0.73
N LEU A 100 0.76 -1.50 1.67
CA LEU A 100 -0.39 -2.02 2.38
C LEU A 100 -1.08 -0.90 3.18
N GLY A 101 -0.29 -0.03 3.81
CA GLY A 101 -0.79 1.19 4.44
C GLY A 101 -1.40 2.18 3.44
N VAL A 102 -0.77 2.39 2.29
CA VAL A 102 -1.31 3.26 1.22
C VAL A 102 -2.67 2.76 0.73
N TYR A 103 -2.78 1.48 0.37
CA TYR A 103 -4.05 0.91 -0.09
C TYR A 103 -5.10 0.84 1.02
N ALA A 104 -4.69 0.76 2.29
CA ALA A 104 -5.60 0.92 3.41
C ALA A 104 -6.28 2.30 3.40
N ALA A 105 -5.50 3.36 3.19
CA ALA A 105 -6.03 4.72 3.08
C ALA A 105 -6.92 4.90 1.83
N ASP A 106 -6.51 4.35 0.69
CA ASP A 106 -7.29 4.39 -0.55
C ASP A 106 -8.61 3.65 -0.43
N LEU A 107 -8.61 2.49 0.24
CA LEU A 107 -9.82 1.74 0.56
C LEU A 107 -10.75 2.55 1.47
N CYS A 108 -10.23 3.22 2.51
CA CYS A 108 -11.00 4.15 3.33
C CYS A 108 -11.58 5.30 2.50
N TYR A 109 -10.80 5.88 1.59
CA TYR A 109 -11.25 6.99 0.76
C TYR A 109 -12.38 6.55 -0.17
N ALA A 110 -12.21 5.43 -0.86
CA ALA A 110 -13.23 4.86 -1.75
C ALA A 110 -14.52 4.48 -0.99
N THR A 111 -14.40 3.84 0.17
CA THR A 111 -15.56 3.43 0.99
C THR A 111 -16.32 4.61 1.57
N THR A 112 -15.61 5.64 2.07
CA THR A 112 -16.23 6.87 2.57
C THR A 112 -17.12 7.52 1.49
N TYR A 113 -16.67 7.48 0.23
CA TYR A 113 -17.40 8.02 -0.92
C TYR A 113 -18.35 7.01 -1.61
N MET A 114 -18.50 5.80 -1.07
CA MET A 114 -19.33 4.73 -1.66
C MET A 114 -18.95 4.36 -3.10
N MET A 115 -17.67 4.47 -3.44
CA MET A 115 -17.14 4.14 -4.76
C MET A 115 -16.91 2.64 -4.89
N LYS A 116 -17.98 1.87 -5.13
CA LYS A 116 -17.97 0.39 -5.13
C LYS A 116 -16.79 -0.25 -5.89
N GLN A 117 -16.54 0.20 -7.12
CA GLN A 117 -15.43 -0.34 -7.92
C GLN A 117 -14.07 0.01 -7.30
N GLY A 118 -13.91 1.22 -6.77
CA GLY A 118 -12.70 1.63 -6.06
C GLY A 118 -12.48 0.77 -4.81
N THR A 119 -13.53 0.58 -4.01
CA THR A 119 -13.52 -0.29 -2.82
C THR A 119 -13.03 -1.69 -3.16
N MET A 120 -13.59 -2.33 -4.19
CA MET A 120 -13.17 -3.68 -4.58
C MET A 120 -11.74 -3.71 -5.12
N ASN A 121 -11.33 -2.70 -5.90
CA ASN A 121 -9.97 -2.61 -6.43
C ASN A 121 -8.92 -2.49 -5.32
N TYR A 122 -9.15 -1.63 -4.31
CA TYR A 122 -8.20 -1.42 -3.21
C TYR A 122 -8.21 -2.56 -2.19
N LEU A 123 -9.35 -3.23 -2.02
CA LEU A 123 -9.43 -4.48 -1.28
C LEU A 123 -8.56 -5.57 -1.93
N GLU A 124 -8.65 -5.72 -3.26
CA GLU A 124 -7.83 -6.69 -4.00
C GLU A 124 -6.33 -6.35 -3.97
N ALA A 125 -5.99 -5.07 -4.15
CA ALA A 125 -4.60 -4.61 -3.99
C ALA A 125 -4.05 -4.93 -2.60
N SER A 126 -4.85 -4.72 -1.55
CA SER A 126 -4.47 -5.06 -0.17
C SER A 126 -4.30 -6.57 0.02
N LYS A 127 -5.17 -7.39 -0.59
CA LYS A 127 -5.07 -8.86 -0.56
C LYS A 127 -3.76 -9.38 -1.13
N ILE A 128 -3.37 -8.90 -2.31
CA ILE A 128 -2.11 -9.27 -2.95
C ILE A 128 -0.94 -9.03 -1.99
N LEU A 129 -0.89 -7.86 -1.36
CA LEU A 129 0.18 -7.52 -0.42
C LEU A 129 0.15 -8.37 0.85
N ILE A 130 -1.03 -8.60 1.44
CA ILE A 130 -1.21 -9.45 2.63
C ILE A 130 -0.71 -10.87 2.36
N GLU A 131 -1.07 -11.45 1.21
CA GLU A 131 -0.63 -12.78 0.79
C GLU A 131 0.89 -12.83 0.58
N ASP A 132 1.45 -11.86 -0.13
CA ASP A 132 2.89 -11.75 -0.37
C ASP A 132 3.72 -11.53 0.90
N LEU A 133 3.13 -10.88 1.91
CA LEU A 133 3.73 -10.65 3.22
C LEU A 133 3.57 -11.85 4.17
N GLY A 134 2.77 -12.85 3.79
CA GLY A 134 2.48 -14.02 4.62
C GLY A 134 1.62 -13.70 5.84
N ILE A 135 0.88 -12.59 5.83
CA ILE A 135 -0.07 -12.24 6.89
C ILE A 135 -1.28 -13.17 6.77
N SER A 136 -1.67 -13.82 7.86
CA SER A 136 -2.68 -14.90 7.88
C SER A 136 -3.92 -14.64 7.00
N THR A 137 -4.21 -15.58 6.10
CA THR A 137 -5.24 -15.46 5.05
C THR A 137 -6.68 -15.64 5.55
N THR A 138 -6.89 -16.31 6.68
CA THR A 138 -8.24 -16.54 7.25
C THR A 138 -8.92 -15.22 7.62
N PHE A 139 -8.12 -14.27 8.08
CA PHE A 139 -8.55 -12.91 8.40
C PHE A 139 -9.14 -12.23 7.14
N ASN A 140 -8.37 -12.23 6.06
CA ASN A 140 -8.66 -11.50 4.84
C ASN A 140 -9.95 -11.96 4.13
N ILE A 141 -10.23 -13.27 4.13
CA ILE A 141 -11.45 -13.82 3.53
C ILE A 141 -12.71 -13.29 4.25
N THR A 142 -12.69 -13.27 5.59
CA THR A 142 -13.83 -12.78 6.37
C THR A 142 -14.09 -11.28 6.14
N TYR A 143 -13.05 -10.46 6.04
CA TYR A 143 -13.22 -9.02 5.75
C TYR A 143 -13.71 -8.76 4.33
N ALA A 144 -13.21 -9.50 3.34
CA ALA A 144 -13.67 -9.36 1.98
C ALA A 144 -15.17 -9.65 1.84
N GLU A 145 -15.64 -10.75 2.43
CA GLU A 145 -17.06 -11.11 2.44
C GLU A 145 -17.91 -10.06 3.14
N ARG A 146 -17.44 -9.53 4.28
CA ARG A 146 -18.14 -8.47 5.02
C ARG A 146 -18.20 -7.17 4.21
N ILE A 147 -17.15 -6.79 3.50
CA ILE A 147 -17.13 -5.60 2.63
C ILE A 147 -18.14 -5.78 1.48
N GLU A 148 -18.16 -6.94 0.83
CA GLU A 148 -19.11 -7.23 -0.24
C GLU A 148 -20.56 -7.21 0.23
N GLN A 149 -20.84 -7.79 1.40
CA GLN A 149 -22.19 -7.82 1.99
C GLN A 149 -22.69 -6.42 2.40
N ASN A 150 -21.78 -5.53 2.79
CA ASN A 150 -22.12 -4.20 3.25
C ASN A 150 -21.85 -3.11 2.20
N ILE A 151 -21.59 -3.45 0.93
CA ILE A 151 -21.12 -2.52 -0.11
C ILE A 151 -22.05 -1.31 -0.38
N ASP A 152 -23.30 -1.38 0.08
CA ASP A 152 -24.34 -0.35 -0.03
C ASP A 152 -24.59 0.43 1.28
N ASP A 153 -23.90 0.08 2.37
CA ASP A 153 -23.99 0.73 3.68
C ASP A 153 -22.64 1.34 4.06
N ARG A 154 -22.58 2.67 4.03
CA ARG A 154 -21.36 3.43 4.33
C ARG A 154 -20.83 3.16 5.74
N ASP A 155 -21.70 3.25 6.74
CA ASP A 155 -21.26 3.21 8.13
C ASP A 155 -20.77 1.79 8.46
N SER A 156 -21.46 0.78 7.94
CA SER A 156 -21.03 -0.62 8.04
C SER A 156 -19.71 -0.87 7.29
N LEU A 157 -19.53 -0.33 6.08
CA LEU A 157 -18.25 -0.45 5.35
C LEU A 157 -17.09 0.17 6.11
N ILE A 158 -17.27 1.39 6.63
CA ILE A 158 -16.25 2.09 7.42
C ILE A 158 -15.88 1.24 8.64
N ALA A 159 -16.87 0.69 9.35
CA ALA A 159 -16.63 -0.12 10.53
C ALA A 159 -15.82 -1.39 10.19
N VAL A 160 -16.21 -2.11 9.13
CA VAL A 160 -15.51 -3.33 8.69
C VAL A 160 -14.07 -3.04 8.26
N VAL A 161 -13.85 -1.96 7.52
CA VAL A 161 -12.49 -1.56 7.08
C VAL A 161 -11.63 -1.08 8.25
N THR A 162 -12.22 -0.36 9.21
CA THR A 162 -11.48 0.12 10.39
C THR A 162 -11.04 -1.06 11.26
N GLU A 163 -11.95 -1.98 11.54
CA GLU A 163 -11.68 -3.22 12.28
C GLU A 163 -10.59 -4.06 11.59
N SER A 164 -10.61 -4.10 10.25
CA SER A 164 -9.61 -4.88 9.51
C SER A 164 -8.18 -4.35 9.69
N PHE A 165 -8.01 -3.04 9.85
CA PHE A 165 -6.70 -2.43 10.10
C PHE A 165 -6.23 -2.60 11.53
N ASP A 166 -7.14 -2.46 12.51
CA ASP A 166 -6.83 -2.69 13.91
C ASP A 166 -6.33 -4.11 14.14
N ASP A 167 -7.01 -5.10 13.57
CA ASP A 167 -6.61 -6.49 13.70
C ASP A 167 -5.35 -6.83 12.88
N THR A 168 -5.14 -6.20 11.71
CA THR A 168 -3.87 -6.34 10.97
C THR A 168 -2.70 -5.82 11.81
N TRP A 169 -2.87 -4.68 12.48
CA TRP A 169 -1.88 -4.14 13.42
C TRP A 169 -1.63 -5.11 14.57
N ASN A 170 -2.68 -5.57 15.24
CA ASN A 170 -2.56 -6.49 16.36
C ASN A 170 -1.84 -7.78 15.95
N TYR A 171 -2.20 -8.35 14.80
CA TYR A 171 -1.55 -9.54 14.26
C TYR A 171 -0.04 -9.32 14.08
N LEU A 172 0.36 -8.22 13.42
CA LEU A 172 1.79 -7.94 13.18
C LEU A 172 2.55 -7.76 14.50
N VAL A 173 1.97 -7.04 15.46
CA VAL A 173 2.59 -6.81 16.78
C VAL A 173 2.71 -8.12 17.58
N GLU A 174 1.65 -8.92 17.66
CA GLU A 174 1.62 -10.22 18.37
C GLU A 174 2.62 -11.23 17.78
N ASN A 175 2.88 -11.15 16.48
CA ASN A 175 3.84 -12.00 15.78
C ASN A 175 5.26 -11.40 15.73
N GLN A 176 5.58 -10.42 16.58
CA GLN A 176 6.90 -9.79 16.69
C GLN A 176 7.37 -9.10 15.38
N GLN A 177 6.43 -8.69 14.54
CA GLN A 177 6.67 -7.93 13.32
C GLN A 177 6.41 -6.44 13.55
N ASP A 178 6.89 -5.89 14.66
CA ASP A 178 6.61 -4.52 15.10
C ASP A 178 7.12 -3.47 14.10
N VAL A 179 8.30 -3.68 13.49
CA VAL A 179 8.82 -2.82 12.41
C VAL A 179 7.86 -2.78 11.23
N LEU A 180 7.28 -3.92 10.83
CA LEU A 180 6.32 -3.98 9.73
C LEU A 180 5.02 -3.26 10.09
N ALA A 181 4.51 -3.49 11.30
CA ALA A 181 3.31 -2.82 11.81
C ALA A 181 3.46 -1.29 11.74
N ARG A 182 4.62 -0.78 12.21
CA ARG A 182 4.96 0.66 12.18
C ARG A 182 4.97 1.21 10.76
N LEU A 183 5.53 0.47 9.79
CA LEU A 183 5.58 0.89 8.40
C LEU A 183 4.20 0.94 7.74
N VAL A 184 3.31 -0.02 8.03
CA VAL A 184 1.91 0.01 7.55
C VAL A 184 1.22 1.30 8.00
N VAL A 185 1.35 1.65 9.29
CA VAL A 185 0.76 2.87 9.84
C VAL A 185 1.33 4.13 9.17
N CYS A 186 2.64 4.16 8.88
CA CYS A 186 3.25 5.28 8.19
C CYS A 186 2.71 5.46 6.77
N GLY A 187 2.60 4.38 6.00
CA GLY A 187 2.05 4.43 4.64
C GLY A 187 0.62 4.97 4.62
N SER A 188 -0.20 4.50 5.57
CA SER A 188 -1.59 4.94 5.77
C SER A 188 -1.68 6.44 6.08
N TRP A 189 -0.87 6.93 7.03
CA TRP A 189 -0.85 8.36 7.37
C TRP A 189 -0.39 9.24 6.20
N ILE A 190 0.67 8.81 5.49
CA ILE A 190 1.21 9.56 4.35
C ILE A 190 0.14 9.71 3.26
N GLU A 191 -0.54 8.62 2.91
CA GLU A 191 -1.56 8.62 1.87
C GLU A 191 -2.77 9.46 2.27
N GLY A 192 -3.26 9.31 3.51
CA GLY A 192 -4.39 10.08 4.02
C GLY A 192 -4.13 11.59 3.98
N VAL A 193 -2.94 12.02 4.40
CA VAL A 193 -2.55 13.44 4.33
C VAL A 193 -2.42 13.89 2.88
N TYR A 194 -1.78 13.10 2.01
CA TYR A 194 -1.63 13.43 0.59
C TYR A 194 -2.98 13.62 -0.12
N ILE A 195 -3.94 12.71 0.08
CA ILE A 195 -5.28 12.84 -0.47
C ILE A 195 -5.93 14.12 0.04
N THR A 196 -5.86 14.36 1.36
CA THR A 196 -6.50 15.52 2.00
C THR A 196 -5.92 16.83 1.47
N THR A 197 -4.60 16.96 1.35
CA THR A 197 -3.97 18.18 0.81
C THR A 197 -4.37 18.43 -0.64
N ASN A 198 -4.40 17.39 -1.46
CA ASN A 198 -4.75 17.50 -2.88
C ASN A 198 -6.23 17.83 -3.12
N VAL A 199 -7.14 17.33 -2.27
CA VAL A 199 -8.54 17.74 -2.29
C VAL A 199 -8.67 19.20 -1.83
N ALA A 200 -8.00 19.57 -0.74
CA ALA A 200 -8.06 20.93 -0.17
C ALA A 200 -7.60 22.01 -1.16
N LEU A 201 -6.60 21.71 -2.01
CA LEU A 201 -6.12 22.63 -3.05
C LEU A 201 -7.16 22.90 -4.16
N LYS A 202 -8.13 22.00 -4.34
CA LYS A 202 -9.16 22.08 -5.39
C LYS A 202 -10.53 22.52 -4.84
N ALA A 203 -10.68 22.57 -3.52
CA ALA A 203 -11.92 22.97 -2.87
C ALA A 203 -12.15 24.48 -3.00
N ILE A 204 -13.42 24.88 -3.22
CA ILE A 204 -13.84 26.29 -3.28
C ILE A 204 -13.70 26.94 -1.90
N ASP A 205 -14.17 26.25 -0.87
CA ASP A 205 -13.92 26.56 0.54
C ASP A 205 -13.11 25.40 1.12
N ASN A 206 -11.89 25.72 1.55
CA ASN A 206 -10.97 24.73 2.10
C ASN A 206 -10.76 24.85 3.62
N THR A 207 -11.54 25.68 4.32
CA THR A 207 -11.35 25.98 5.74
C THR A 207 -11.35 24.72 6.61
N ALA A 208 -12.35 23.84 6.42
CA ALA A 208 -12.45 22.58 7.15
C ALA A 208 -11.25 21.64 6.92
N PHE A 209 -10.67 21.67 5.71
CA PHE A 209 -9.47 20.90 5.41
C PHE A 209 -8.24 21.47 6.11
N LEU A 210 -8.10 22.80 6.14
CA LEU A 210 -6.99 23.47 6.81
C LEU A 210 -7.00 23.21 8.32
N GLU A 211 -8.19 23.13 8.94
CA GLU A 211 -8.37 22.69 10.33
C GLU A 211 -8.01 21.21 10.53
N ALA A 212 -8.50 20.34 9.65
CA ALA A 212 -8.24 18.90 9.73
C ALA A 212 -6.74 18.58 9.57
N LEU A 213 -6.08 19.23 8.62
CA LEU A 213 -4.65 19.11 8.37
C LEU A 213 -3.83 19.68 9.54
N ALA A 214 -4.22 20.81 10.13
CA ALA A 214 -3.55 21.35 11.32
C ALA A 214 -3.57 20.35 12.49
N LYS A 215 -4.68 19.63 12.70
CA LYS A 215 -4.81 18.61 13.75
C LYS A 215 -3.89 17.40 13.56
N GLN A 216 -3.41 17.14 12.34
CA GLN A 216 -2.47 16.04 12.06
C GLN A 216 -1.11 16.22 12.73
N LYS A 217 -0.79 17.42 13.25
CA LYS A 217 0.40 17.65 14.08
C LYS A 217 0.51 16.65 15.23
N LYS A 218 -0.62 16.33 15.89
CA LYS A 218 -0.63 15.39 17.01
C LYS A 218 -0.28 13.98 16.54
N SER A 219 -0.99 13.51 15.52
CA SER A 219 -0.81 12.17 14.93
C SER A 219 0.60 11.97 14.36
N LEU A 220 1.18 13.01 13.74
CA LEU A 220 2.56 12.97 13.25
C LEU A 220 3.57 12.85 14.40
N ASN A 221 3.35 13.55 15.51
CA ASN A 221 4.22 13.43 16.68
C ASN A 221 4.18 12.02 17.28
N GLU A 222 2.98 11.41 17.35
CA GLU A 222 2.81 10.03 17.77
C GLU A 222 3.52 9.07 16.81
N LEU A 223 3.39 9.28 15.50
CA LEU A 223 4.04 8.48 14.46
C LEU A 223 5.57 8.57 14.50
N VAL A 224 6.14 9.78 14.62
CA VAL A 224 7.59 9.97 14.75
C VAL A 224 8.10 9.35 16.06
N GLY A 225 7.37 9.54 17.16
CA GLY A 225 7.69 8.94 18.46
C GLY A 225 7.66 7.41 18.42
N LEU A 226 6.70 6.83 17.68
CA LEU A 226 6.64 5.40 17.41
C LEU A 226 7.94 4.96 16.73
N LEU A 227 8.36 5.60 15.65
CA LEU A 227 9.55 5.21 14.88
C LEU A 227 10.89 5.47 15.59
N GLU A 228 10.93 6.31 16.62
CA GLU A 228 12.16 6.75 17.30
C GLU A 228 13.08 5.58 17.69
N ALA A 229 12.49 4.51 18.22
CA ALA A 229 13.24 3.35 18.70
C ALA A 229 13.84 2.48 17.58
N VAL A 230 13.35 2.61 16.36
CA VAL A 230 13.75 1.84 15.18
C VAL A 230 14.32 2.75 14.08
N LYS A 231 14.61 4.02 14.37
CA LYS A 231 15.04 5.03 13.40
C LYS A 231 16.36 4.72 12.67
N ASP A 232 17.20 3.88 13.28
CA ASP A 232 18.49 3.46 12.71
C ASP A 232 18.38 2.17 11.88
N VAL A 233 17.20 1.53 11.84
CA VAL A 233 16.94 0.39 10.95
C VAL A 233 16.99 0.91 9.50
N PRO A 234 17.77 0.28 8.59
CA PRO A 234 17.93 0.76 7.21
C PRO A 234 16.59 0.96 6.50
N GLU A 235 15.66 0.05 6.72
CA GLU A 235 14.30 0.07 6.18
C GLU A 235 13.41 1.14 6.80
N VAL A 236 13.86 1.91 7.80
CA VAL A 236 13.04 2.95 8.46
C VAL A 236 13.70 4.32 8.34
N SER A 237 15.03 4.38 8.31
CA SER A 237 15.79 5.62 8.51
C SER A 237 15.37 6.78 7.59
N ASP A 238 15.19 6.53 6.30
CA ASP A 238 14.82 7.60 5.37
C ASP A 238 13.36 8.05 5.52
N LEU A 239 12.46 7.13 5.89
CA LEU A 239 11.08 7.46 6.22
C LEU A 239 11.01 8.31 7.48
N TYR A 240 11.75 7.93 8.52
CA TYR A 240 11.82 8.67 9.77
C TYR A 240 12.34 10.10 9.54
N LYS A 241 13.39 10.27 8.71
CA LYS A 241 13.89 11.61 8.33
C LYS A 241 12.82 12.43 7.61
N GLY A 242 12.13 11.83 6.64
CA GLY A 242 11.06 12.50 5.89
C GLY A 242 9.90 12.94 6.79
N LEU A 243 9.45 12.08 7.70
CA LEU A 243 8.41 12.41 8.67
C LEU A 243 8.89 13.46 9.68
N SER A 244 10.15 13.43 10.09
CA SER A 244 10.75 14.43 10.99
C SER A 244 10.85 15.81 10.33
N ASP A 245 11.19 15.89 9.04
CA ASP A 245 11.16 17.16 8.29
C ASP A 245 9.74 17.75 8.20
N ILE A 246 8.72 16.90 8.03
CA ILE A 246 7.32 17.34 8.09
C ILE A 246 6.97 17.78 9.52
N GLN A 247 7.45 17.07 10.54
CA GLN A 247 7.22 17.42 11.95
C GLN A 247 7.79 18.81 12.29
N GLU A 248 8.99 19.12 11.81
CA GLU A 248 9.59 20.44 11.95
C GLU A 248 8.74 21.53 11.30
N PHE A 249 8.18 21.28 10.10
CA PHE A 249 7.24 22.19 9.46
C PHE A 249 6.01 22.46 10.33
N TYR A 250 5.46 21.44 11.00
CA TYR A 250 4.31 21.59 11.88
C TYR A 250 4.57 22.44 13.13
N VAL A 251 5.83 22.72 13.50
CA VAL A 251 6.15 23.63 14.62
C VAL A 251 5.49 25.00 14.43
N GLY A 252 5.50 25.52 13.20
CA GLY A 252 4.90 26.81 12.84
C GLY A 252 3.40 26.78 12.51
N VAL A 253 2.75 25.61 12.59
CA VAL A 253 1.32 25.46 12.28
C VAL A 253 0.49 25.65 13.55
N GLY A 254 -0.49 26.57 13.47
CA GLY A 254 -1.48 26.85 14.53
C GLY A 254 -2.69 25.92 14.46
N GLU A 255 -3.84 26.35 14.99
CA GLU A 255 -5.09 25.57 14.97
C GLU A 255 -5.68 25.39 13.56
N ILE A 256 -5.38 26.32 12.65
CA ILE A 256 -5.80 26.30 11.26
C ILE A 256 -4.57 26.61 10.40
N MET A 257 -4.33 25.82 9.36
CA MET A 257 -3.30 26.13 8.38
C MET A 257 -3.67 27.32 7.50
N THR A 258 -2.67 28.04 7.01
CA THR A 258 -2.82 28.98 5.90
C THR A 258 -2.78 28.25 4.55
N ASN A 259 -3.25 28.89 3.48
CA ASN A 259 -3.11 28.38 2.12
C ASN A 259 -1.65 28.22 1.67
N GLU A 260 -0.74 29.05 2.20
CA GLU A 260 0.70 28.91 1.94
C GLU A 260 1.25 27.65 2.62
N GLN A 261 0.90 27.43 3.89
CA GLN A 261 1.24 26.21 4.62
C GLN A 261 0.66 24.95 3.95
N LEU A 262 -0.57 25.01 3.43
CA LEU A 262 -1.16 23.92 2.66
C LEU A 262 -0.29 23.54 1.45
N LYS A 263 0.20 24.52 0.67
CA LYS A 263 1.08 24.26 -0.48
C LYS A 263 2.42 23.67 -0.07
N ILE A 264 2.99 24.15 1.03
CA ILE A 264 4.25 23.62 1.56
C ILE A 264 4.07 22.15 2.00
N LEU A 265 3.01 21.87 2.75
CA LEU A 265 2.70 20.52 3.19
C LEU A 265 2.44 19.59 2.01
N GLU A 266 1.65 20.03 1.03
CA GLU A 266 1.38 19.24 -0.18
C GLU A 266 2.67 18.86 -0.91
N GLY A 267 3.61 19.80 -1.08
CA GLY A 267 4.91 19.51 -1.68
C GLY A 267 5.75 18.52 -0.88
N LYS A 268 5.80 18.68 0.46
CA LYS A 268 6.55 17.77 1.34
C LYS A 268 5.95 16.36 1.37
N ILE A 269 4.63 16.25 1.55
CA ILE A 269 3.95 14.96 1.61
C ILE A 269 3.96 14.27 0.25
N GLY A 270 3.82 15.03 -0.85
CA GLY A 270 3.93 14.51 -2.21
C GLY A 270 5.31 13.95 -2.50
N ALA A 271 6.38 14.65 -2.10
CA ALA A 271 7.75 14.15 -2.22
C ALA A 271 7.96 12.86 -1.40
N LEU A 272 7.46 12.81 -0.17
CA LEU A 272 7.56 11.63 0.69
C LEU A 272 6.76 10.44 0.12
N ARG A 273 5.52 10.67 -0.34
CA ARG A 273 4.69 9.66 -1.00
C ARG A 273 5.37 9.10 -2.24
N ASN A 274 5.92 9.95 -3.10
CA ASN A 274 6.62 9.51 -4.32
C ASN A 274 7.88 8.69 -4.04
N SER A 275 8.40 8.71 -2.81
CA SER A 275 9.52 7.83 -2.42
C SER A 275 9.09 6.43 -2.01
N ILE A 276 7.77 6.19 -1.83
CA ILE A 276 7.22 4.90 -1.38
C ILE A 276 6.27 4.22 -2.38
N VAL A 277 5.70 4.94 -3.36
CA VAL A 277 4.71 4.41 -4.35
C VAL A 277 5.24 4.35 -5.80
#